data_AF-A0A7Z9QJZ8-F1
#
_entry.id   AF-A0A7Z9QJZ8-F1
#
_cell.length_a   1.000
_cell.length_b   1.000
_cell.length_c   1.000
_cell.angle_alpha   90.00
_cell.angle_beta   90.00
_cell.angle_gamma   90.00
#
_symmetry.space_group_name_H-M   'P 1'
#
loop_
_entity.id
_entity.type
_entity.pdbx_description
1 polymer ?
#
loop_
_entity_poly.entity_id
_entity_poly.type
_entity_poly.pdbx_seq_one_letter_code
_entity_poly.pdbx_strand_id
1 'polypeptide(L)'
;MNKVRVWVLLVSMTPWCQAADLRDTLSLIERSQPALAQDMIGWEAWEAIRLSAFEKAGRWAQAVDRVDLYGIQLSADFLFDAHVRQAQAHLQLGQGTRARVTLRGLIWNDHSLSVEQLTQLRIMVIRSYLLDQSADDAYVAARKLRQDGHAEDVELTALYIRALLLTARYPRAADVLSSSQALDDVVLLQIANLLSEQGSTEGVWAGISALLADINLDADVRQYGWQVLATVADSAGMHDERLRALEQALVSTKSAAPMLAHTLITADDLWDAYVQAGQRLGNQPPLLLGDDAAWLAAADDSGQARYMLAVVALSSADERFREEAHRRLNSTIPDDIDGHALRALLYRGTARVPYLMVPESIRLQVARESVYETL
;
A
#
# COMPACT_ATOMS: atom_id res chain seq x y z
N MET A 1 -19.50 -3.60 45.66
CA MET A 1 -20.76 -4.14 45.10
C MET A 1 -21.07 -3.64 43.68
N ASN A 2 -20.07 -3.40 42.81
CA ASN A 2 -20.33 -2.81 41.47
C ASN A 2 -19.48 -3.35 40.30
N LYS A 3 -18.69 -4.44 40.47
CA LYS A 3 -17.95 -5.06 39.35
C LYS A 3 -18.82 -5.97 38.46
N VAL A 4 -19.89 -6.54 39.02
CA VAL A 4 -20.80 -7.45 38.30
C VAL A 4 -21.76 -6.70 37.37
N ARG A 5 -22.13 -5.44 37.68
CA ARG A 5 -22.99 -4.62 36.82
C ARG A 5 -22.29 -4.08 35.56
N VAL A 6 -20.98 -3.82 35.64
CA VAL A 6 -20.17 -3.34 34.50
C VAL A 6 -19.94 -4.46 33.48
N TRP A 7 -19.69 -5.69 33.93
CA TRP A 7 -19.63 -6.86 33.05
C TRP A 7 -20.97 -7.16 32.37
N VAL A 8 -22.09 -6.98 33.07
CA VAL A 8 -23.43 -7.17 32.47
C VAL A 8 -23.76 -6.10 31.43
N LEU A 9 -23.29 -4.85 31.56
CA LEU A 9 -23.45 -3.80 30.53
C LEU A 9 -22.53 -3.99 29.32
N LEU A 10 -21.26 -4.35 29.55
CA LEU A 10 -20.31 -4.65 28.47
C LEU A 10 -20.69 -5.91 27.67
N VAL A 11 -21.22 -6.96 28.31
CA VAL A 11 -21.65 -8.20 27.64
C VAL A 11 -23.03 -8.07 26.99
N SER A 12 -23.88 -7.12 27.41
CA SER A 12 -25.19 -6.89 26.77
C SER A 12 -25.17 -5.84 25.65
N MET A 13 -24.10 -5.05 25.50
CA MET A 13 -23.94 -4.07 24.41
C MET A 13 -22.98 -4.51 23.29
N THR A 14 -22.17 -5.55 23.50
CA THR A 14 -21.30 -6.14 22.45
C THR A 14 -22.04 -6.59 21.18
N PRO A 15 -23.30 -7.08 21.21
CA PRO A 15 -24.01 -7.44 19.98
C PRO A 15 -24.45 -6.22 19.14
N TRP A 16 -24.58 -5.03 19.73
CA TRP A 16 -25.09 -3.85 19.04
C TRP A 16 -24.02 -3.16 18.18
N CYS A 17 -22.75 -3.23 18.58
CA CYS A 17 -21.63 -2.64 17.83
C CYS A 17 -21.10 -3.52 16.69
N GLN A 18 -21.75 -4.64 16.36
CA GLN A 18 -21.38 -5.46 15.19
C GLN A 18 -22.24 -5.16 13.95
N ALA A 19 -23.37 -4.43 14.10
CA ALA A 19 -24.27 -4.10 12.99
C ALA A 19 -24.83 -2.67 13.00
N ALA A 20 -24.55 -1.85 14.01
CA ALA A 20 -25.05 -0.47 14.07
C ALA A 20 -24.17 0.49 13.26
N ASP A 21 -24.82 1.39 12.51
CA ASP A 21 -24.18 2.53 11.83
C ASP A 21 -23.41 3.38 12.86
N LEU A 22 -22.22 3.86 12.48
CA LEU A 22 -21.39 4.77 13.27
C LEU A 22 -22.23 5.95 13.78
N ARG A 23 -23.12 6.48 12.93
CA ARG A 23 -23.98 7.62 13.27
C ARG A 23 -24.90 7.34 14.46
N ASP A 24 -25.56 6.19 14.45
CA ASP A 24 -26.50 5.81 15.51
C ASP A 24 -25.78 5.55 16.82
N THR A 25 -24.61 4.91 16.72
CA THR A 25 -23.73 4.66 17.87
C THR A 25 -23.30 5.97 18.51
N LEU A 26 -22.76 6.93 17.74
CA LEU A 26 -22.34 8.23 18.29
C LEU A 26 -23.52 9.00 18.88
N SER A 27 -24.68 8.98 18.22
CA SER A 27 -25.90 9.64 18.72
C SER A 27 -26.39 9.06 20.05
N LEU A 28 -26.21 7.75 20.27
CA LEU A 28 -26.52 7.12 21.55
C LEU A 28 -25.57 7.58 22.66
N ILE A 29 -24.26 7.62 22.35
CA ILE A 29 -23.23 8.05 23.30
C ILE A 29 -23.47 9.49 23.72
N GLU A 30 -23.73 10.40 22.78
CA GLU A 30 -24.02 11.81 23.07
C GLU A 30 -25.21 12.01 24.01
N ARG A 31 -26.23 11.14 23.92
CA ARG A 31 -27.42 11.20 24.78
C ARG A 31 -27.25 10.54 26.14
N SER A 32 -26.34 9.59 26.26
CA SER A 32 -26.28 8.65 27.40
C SER A 32 -25.00 8.75 28.23
N GLN A 33 -23.94 9.37 27.71
CA GLN A 33 -22.68 9.52 28.43
C GLN A 33 -22.87 10.49 29.62
N PRO A 34 -22.57 10.06 30.86
CA PRO A 34 -22.67 10.93 32.02
C PRO A 34 -21.60 12.03 31.96
N ALA A 35 -21.73 13.09 32.75
CA ALA A 35 -20.63 14.05 32.88
C ALA A 35 -19.45 13.41 33.64
N LEU A 36 -18.21 13.69 33.22
CA LEU A 36 -17.00 13.13 33.85
C LEU A 36 -16.95 13.38 35.36
N ALA A 37 -17.36 14.59 35.80
CA ALA A 37 -17.39 14.96 37.21
C ALA A 37 -18.47 14.23 38.04
N GLN A 38 -19.47 13.63 37.39
CA GLN A 38 -20.59 12.93 38.05
C GLN A 38 -20.33 11.43 38.15
N ASP A 39 -19.85 10.81 37.08
CA ASP A 39 -19.54 9.38 37.02
C ASP A 39 -18.36 9.14 36.08
N MET A 40 -17.15 9.16 36.63
CA MET A 40 -15.92 8.94 35.87
C MET A 40 -15.87 7.54 35.24
N ILE A 41 -16.25 6.51 35.99
CA ILE A 41 -16.19 5.11 35.50
C ILE A 41 -17.20 4.91 34.37
N GLY A 42 -18.42 5.45 34.53
CA GLY A 42 -19.43 5.43 33.47
C GLY A 42 -18.98 6.22 32.24
N TRP A 43 -18.36 7.39 32.43
CA TRP A 43 -17.82 8.20 31.34
C TRP A 43 -16.74 7.46 30.56
N GLU A 44 -15.78 6.85 31.24
CA GLU A 44 -14.68 6.06 30.65
C GLU A 44 -15.21 4.87 29.84
N ALA A 45 -16.22 4.17 30.36
CA ALA A 45 -16.84 3.05 29.64
C ALA A 45 -17.49 3.50 28.32
N TRP A 46 -18.22 4.61 28.33
CA TRP A 46 -18.80 5.19 27.12
C TRP A 46 -17.74 5.71 26.15
N GLU A 47 -16.64 6.25 26.66
CA GLU A 47 -15.54 6.74 25.83
C GLU A 47 -14.78 5.60 25.14
N ALA A 48 -14.56 4.48 25.84
CA ALA A 48 -14.01 3.26 25.23
C ALA A 48 -14.89 2.75 24.07
N ILE A 49 -16.22 2.81 24.22
CA ILE A 49 -17.16 2.46 23.14
C ILE A 49 -17.01 3.43 21.97
N ARG A 50 -16.90 4.74 22.24
CA ARG A 50 -16.69 5.78 21.20
C ARG A 50 -15.43 5.51 20.39
N LEU A 51 -14.30 5.27 21.06
CA LEU A 51 -13.03 4.97 20.39
C LEU A 51 -13.13 3.70 19.53
N SER A 52 -13.73 2.63 20.07
CA SER A 52 -13.93 1.40 19.30
C SER A 52 -14.82 1.61 18.06
N ALA A 53 -15.84 2.47 18.15
CA ALA A 53 -16.70 2.81 17.02
C ALA A 53 -15.91 3.55 15.92
N PHE A 54 -15.05 4.51 16.31
CA PHE A 54 -14.18 5.19 15.34
C PHE A 54 -13.21 4.23 14.65
N GLU A 55 -12.55 3.35 15.39
CA GLU A 55 -11.62 2.36 14.84
C GLU A 55 -12.31 1.43 13.85
N LYS A 56 -13.47 0.87 14.20
CA LYS A 56 -14.25 0.00 13.30
C LYS A 56 -14.69 0.69 12.03
N ALA A 57 -14.96 1.99 12.10
CA ALA A 57 -15.35 2.80 10.94
C ALA A 57 -14.16 3.41 10.19
N GLY A 58 -12.92 3.07 10.53
CA GLY A 58 -11.71 3.64 9.91
C GLY A 58 -11.52 5.14 10.17
N ARG A 59 -12.18 5.70 11.19
CA ARG A 59 -12.14 7.14 11.53
C ARG A 59 -10.98 7.46 12.45
N TRP A 60 -9.78 7.05 12.04
CA TRP A 60 -8.55 7.11 12.84
C TRP A 60 -8.21 8.52 13.32
N ALA A 61 -8.37 9.53 12.46
CA ALA A 61 -8.11 10.93 12.83
C ALA A 61 -9.00 11.39 14.00
N GLN A 62 -10.29 11.01 13.99
CA GLN A 62 -11.21 11.36 15.07
C GLN A 62 -10.84 10.65 16.37
N ALA A 63 -10.38 9.40 16.31
CA ALA A 63 -9.89 8.69 17.49
C ALA A 63 -8.67 9.41 18.11
N VAL A 64 -7.71 9.85 17.29
CA VAL A 64 -6.55 10.64 17.74
C VAL A 64 -6.99 11.94 18.40
N ASP A 65 -7.81 12.74 17.72
CA ASP A 65 -8.28 14.04 18.22
C ASP A 65 -9.01 13.91 19.57
N ARG A 66 -9.72 12.80 19.79
CA ARG A 66 -10.37 12.54 21.07
C ARG A 66 -9.37 12.27 22.19
N VAL A 67 -8.40 11.40 21.95
CA VAL A 67 -7.42 11.02 22.99
C VAL A 67 -6.53 12.21 23.37
N ASP A 68 -6.22 13.10 22.43
CA ASP A 68 -5.46 14.33 22.69
C ASP A 68 -6.16 15.31 23.66
N LEU A 69 -7.48 15.17 23.87
CA LEU A 69 -8.25 15.99 24.81
C LEU A 69 -8.28 15.42 26.22
N TYR A 70 -7.76 14.22 26.46
CA TYR A 70 -7.82 13.58 27.77
C TYR A 70 -6.89 14.27 28.77
N GLY A 71 -7.43 14.55 29.96
CA GLY A 71 -6.68 15.15 31.06
C GLY A 71 -6.24 14.13 32.11
N ILE A 72 -5.42 14.59 33.06
CA ILE A 72 -4.87 13.78 34.16
C ILE A 72 -5.89 13.25 35.19
N GLN A 73 -7.19 13.54 35.00
CA GLN A 73 -8.25 13.15 35.94
C GLN A 73 -8.76 11.72 35.71
N LEU A 74 -8.38 11.10 34.59
CA LEU A 74 -8.83 9.76 34.21
C LEU A 74 -7.98 8.68 34.90
N SER A 75 -8.51 7.47 34.96
CA SER A 75 -7.78 6.32 35.48
C SER A 75 -6.57 5.99 34.60
N ALA A 76 -5.49 5.54 35.24
CA ALA A 76 -4.25 5.18 34.55
C ALA A 76 -4.47 4.03 33.54
N ASP A 77 -5.27 3.04 33.90
CA ASP A 77 -5.61 1.91 33.02
C ASP A 77 -6.35 2.39 31.76
N PHE A 78 -7.33 3.30 31.91
CA PHE A 78 -8.03 3.87 30.77
C PHE A 78 -7.10 4.71 29.88
N LEU A 79 -6.26 5.55 30.48
CA LEU A 79 -5.29 6.36 29.73
C LEU A 79 -4.29 5.50 28.97
N PHE A 80 -3.81 4.42 29.57
CA PHE A 80 -2.95 3.45 28.92
C PHE A 80 -3.64 2.88 27.68
N ASP A 81 -4.84 2.30 27.83
CA ASP A 81 -5.60 1.72 26.72
C ASP A 81 -5.91 2.76 25.62
N ALA A 82 -6.28 3.97 26.00
CA ALA A 82 -6.54 5.08 25.08
C ALA A 82 -5.30 5.44 24.25
N HIS A 83 -4.12 5.52 24.87
CA HIS A 83 -2.88 5.83 24.16
C HIS A 83 -2.39 4.67 23.30
N VAL A 84 -2.65 3.41 23.67
CA VAL A 84 -2.40 2.26 22.79
C VAL A 84 -3.23 2.39 21.50
N ARG A 85 -4.53 2.69 21.64
CA ARG A 85 -5.44 2.94 20.51
C ARG A 85 -5.01 4.15 19.68
N GLN A 86 -4.55 5.22 20.31
CA GLN A 86 -4.01 6.39 19.62
C GLN A 86 -2.77 6.04 18.80
N ALA A 87 -1.83 5.28 19.36
CA ALA A 87 -0.66 4.82 18.63
C ALA A 87 -1.06 3.96 17.42
N GLN A 88 -2.04 3.07 17.58
CA GLN A 88 -2.59 2.27 16.47
C GLN A 88 -3.22 3.17 15.40
N ALA A 89 -4.04 4.15 15.80
CA ALA A 89 -4.64 5.10 14.88
C ALA A 89 -3.58 5.92 14.11
N HIS A 90 -2.49 6.35 14.77
CA HIS A 90 -1.37 6.98 14.08
C HIS A 90 -0.71 6.05 13.04
N LEU A 91 -0.53 4.77 13.35
CA LEU A 91 -0.01 3.80 12.36
C LEU A 91 -0.94 3.66 11.16
N GLN A 92 -2.26 3.59 11.38
CA GLN A 92 -3.25 3.50 10.31
C GLN A 92 -3.31 4.77 9.44
N LEU A 93 -2.94 5.93 10.01
CA LEU A 93 -2.81 7.20 9.30
C LEU A 93 -1.45 7.36 8.60
N GLY A 94 -0.56 6.36 8.65
CA GLY A 94 0.81 6.47 8.12
C GLY A 94 1.71 7.42 8.91
N GLN A 95 1.33 7.80 10.13
CA GLN A 95 2.06 8.76 10.97
C GLN A 95 3.04 8.03 11.91
N GLY A 96 4.03 7.32 11.35
CA GLY A 96 4.95 6.48 12.11
C GLY A 96 5.67 7.23 13.23
N THR A 97 6.15 8.45 12.95
CA THR A 97 6.87 9.26 13.94
C THR A 97 5.99 9.62 15.14
N ARG A 98 4.72 9.99 14.90
CA ARG A 98 3.76 10.30 15.98
C ARG A 98 3.44 9.05 16.79
N ALA A 99 3.23 7.91 16.13
CA ALA A 99 3.04 6.63 16.80
C ALA A 99 4.22 6.32 17.74
N ARG A 100 5.47 6.52 17.30
CA ARG A 100 6.66 6.30 18.16
C ARG A 100 6.70 7.20 19.38
N VAL A 101 6.25 8.44 19.28
CA VAL A 101 6.19 9.36 20.42
C VAL A 101 5.25 8.80 21.49
N THR A 102 4.03 8.41 21.10
CA THR A 102 3.05 7.80 22.01
C THR A 102 3.57 6.47 22.58
N LEU A 103 4.10 5.58 21.74
CA LEU A 103 4.63 4.27 22.15
C LEU A 103 5.82 4.40 23.10
N ARG A 104 6.69 5.39 22.91
CA ARG A 104 7.81 5.66 23.83
C ARG A 104 7.26 6.02 25.21
N GLY A 105 6.25 6.87 25.29
CA GLY A 105 5.58 7.17 26.56
C GLY A 105 5.05 5.91 27.22
N LEU A 106 4.36 5.06 26.48
CA LEU A 106 3.79 3.81 26.99
C LEU A 106 4.84 2.81 27.49
N ILE A 107 5.96 2.64 26.76
CA ILE A 107 7.01 1.66 27.09
C ILE A 107 7.86 2.11 28.28
N TRP A 108 8.17 3.40 28.38
CA TRP A 108 9.14 3.92 29.35
C TRP A 108 8.50 4.54 30.60
N ASN A 109 7.18 4.63 30.68
CA ASN A 109 6.48 5.03 31.92
C ASN A 109 6.49 3.88 32.95
N ASP A 110 6.37 4.20 34.24
CA ASP A 110 6.41 3.28 35.40
C ASP A 110 5.22 2.29 35.50
N HIS A 111 4.56 1.97 34.38
CA HIS A 111 3.51 0.96 34.34
C HIS A 111 4.14 -0.44 34.30
N SER A 112 3.66 -1.34 35.16
CA SER A 112 4.05 -2.75 35.12
C SER A 112 3.42 -3.45 33.92
N LEU A 113 4.06 -3.32 32.75
CA LEU A 113 3.64 -4.00 31.53
C LEU A 113 3.85 -5.51 31.64
N SER A 114 2.86 -6.29 31.19
CA SER A 114 3.08 -7.71 30.94
C SER A 114 4.07 -7.90 29.78
N VAL A 115 4.71 -9.08 29.72
CA VAL A 115 5.60 -9.44 28.60
C VAL A 115 4.86 -9.33 27.26
N GLU A 116 3.61 -9.79 27.22
CA GLU A 116 2.77 -9.73 26.02
C GLU A 116 2.47 -8.29 25.59
N GLN A 117 2.08 -7.42 26.52
CA GLN A 117 1.84 -6.00 26.23
C GLN A 117 3.10 -5.32 25.69
N LEU A 118 4.25 -5.53 26.35
CA LEU A 118 5.51 -4.96 25.89
C LEU A 118 5.89 -5.44 24.49
N THR A 119 5.66 -6.73 24.19
CA THR A 119 5.91 -7.30 22.86
C THR A 119 5.02 -6.64 21.81
N GLN A 120 3.72 -6.49 22.07
CA GLN A 120 2.80 -5.82 21.14
C GLN A 120 3.20 -4.36 20.88
N LEU A 121 3.56 -3.61 21.92
CA LEU A 121 4.04 -2.23 21.77
C LEU A 121 5.33 -2.16 20.94
N ARG A 122 6.26 -3.11 21.13
CA ARG A 122 7.50 -3.17 20.35
C ARG A 122 7.25 -3.54 18.89
N ILE A 123 6.27 -4.40 18.61
CA ILE A 123 5.84 -4.71 17.24
C ILE A 123 5.26 -3.45 16.56
N MET A 124 4.44 -2.66 17.27
CA MET A 124 3.97 -1.35 16.78
C MET A 124 5.12 -0.38 16.51
N VAL A 125 6.18 -0.39 17.32
CA VAL A 125 7.39 0.41 17.06
C VAL A 125 8.06 -0.04 15.76
N ILE A 126 8.20 -1.34 15.50
CA ILE A 126 8.78 -1.85 14.24
C ILE A 126 7.94 -1.40 13.04
N ARG A 127 6.61 -1.54 13.11
CA ARG A 127 5.67 -1.06 12.08
C ARG A 127 5.88 0.43 11.78
N SER A 128 6.01 1.23 12.84
CA SER A 128 6.17 2.68 12.70
C SER A 128 7.45 3.07 11.93
N TYR A 129 8.54 2.32 12.09
CA TYR A 129 9.79 2.58 11.37
C TYR A 129 9.64 2.24 9.88
N LEU A 130 8.94 1.15 9.55
CA LEU A 130 8.65 0.79 8.16
C LEU A 130 7.76 1.82 7.46
N LEU A 131 6.78 2.39 8.16
CA LEU A 131 5.92 3.46 7.63
C LEU A 131 6.73 4.72 7.27
N ASP A 132 7.70 5.09 8.12
CA ASP A 132 8.58 6.25 7.88
C ASP A 132 9.82 5.89 7.03
N GLN A 133 9.78 4.76 6.30
CA GLN A 133 10.87 4.29 5.43
C GLN A 133 12.24 4.13 6.14
N SER A 134 12.25 4.01 7.47
CA SER A 134 13.44 3.81 8.30
C SER A 134 13.72 2.31 8.46
N ALA A 135 13.93 1.63 7.33
CA ALA A 135 13.95 0.16 7.28
C ALA A 135 15.10 -0.48 8.08
N ASP A 136 16.26 0.18 8.20
CA ASP A 136 17.37 -0.31 9.02
C ASP A 136 17.03 -0.31 10.51
N ASP A 137 16.35 0.74 11.01
CA ASP A 137 15.88 0.80 12.40
C ASP A 137 14.82 -0.27 12.67
N ALA A 138 13.90 -0.46 11.72
CA ALA A 138 12.93 -1.55 11.77
C ALA A 138 13.63 -2.92 11.85
N TYR A 139 14.66 -3.15 11.03
CA TYR A 139 15.45 -4.38 11.05
C TYR A 139 16.12 -4.60 12.42
N VAL A 140 16.77 -3.58 12.98
CA VAL A 140 17.47 -3.71 14.27
C VAL A 140 16.48 -4.03 15.38
N ALA A 141 15.35 -3.33 15.44
CA ALA A 141 14.30 -3.55 16.42
C ALA A 141 13.67 -4.94 16.30
N ALA A 142 13.33 -5.36 15.08
CA ALA A 142 12.75 -6.68 14.81
C ALA A 142 13.73 -7.80 15.14
N ARG A 143 15.00 -7.69 14.72
CA ARG A 143 16.04 -8.67 15.07
C ARG A 143 16.18 -8.81 16.57
N LYS A 144 16.19 -7.69 17.31
CA LYS A 144 16.32 -7.71 18.76
C LYS A 144 15.14 -8.43 19.41
N LEU A 145 13.90 -8.11 19.02
CA LEU A 145 12.71 -8.75 19.58
C LEU A 145 12.66 -10.26 19.28
N ARG A 146 13.12 -10.69 18.09
CA ARG A 146 13.29 -12.11 17.76
C ARG A 146 14.31 -12.80 18.66
N GLN A 147 15.46 -12.16 18.92
CA GLN A 147 16.49 -12.67 19.82
C GLN A 147 16.02 -12.77 21.28
N ASP A 148 15.05 -11.94 21.67
CA ASP A 148 14.41 -11.97 22.98
C ASP A 148 13.38 -13.12 23.14
N GLY A 149 13.26 -14.01 22.13
CA GLY A 149 12.43 -15.23 22.21
C GLY A 149 11.15 -15.21 21.39
N HIS A 150 10.90 -14.16 20.59
CA HIS A 150 9.68 -14.01 19.79
C HIS A 150 9.86 -14.40 18.31
N ALA A 151 10.85 -15.23 17.98
CA ALA A 151 11.18 -15.55 16.58
C ALA A 151 10.05 -16.28 15.81
N GLU A 152 9.11 -16.89 16.51
CA GLU A 152 7.97 -17.63 15.92
C GLU A 152 6.70 -16.78 15.79
N ASP A 153 6.71 -15.53 16.29
CA ASP A 153 5.59 -14.61 16.12
C ASP A 153 5.41 -14.29 14.63
N VAL A 154 4.21 -14.57 14.11
CA VAL A 154 3.88 -14.48 12.68
C VAL A 154 4.00 -13.04 12.18
N GLU A 155 3.46 -12.09 12.94
CA GLU A 155 3.45 -10.68 12.56
C GLU A 155 4.87 -10.12 12.59
N LEU A 156 5.63 -10.40 13.64
CA LEU A 156 7.03 -10.02 13.75
C LEU A 156 7.87 -10.62 12.62
N THR A 157 7.59 -11.86 12.23
CA THR A 157 8.29 -12.54 11.13
C THR A 157 8.04 -11.82 9.81
N ALA A 158 6.79 -11.48 9.49
CA ALA A 158 6.44 -10.71 8.30
C ALA A 158 7.13 -9.33 8.29
N LEU A 159 7.11 -8.60 9.41
CA LEU A 159 7.80 -7.30 9.53
C LEU A 159 9.32 -7.43 9.38
N TYR A 160 9.89 -8.50 9.92
CA TYR A 160 11.32 -8.78 9.82
C TYR A 160 11.73 -9.11 8.37
N ILE A 161 10.96 -9.94 7.66
CA ILE A 161 11.17 -10.23 6.24
C ILE A 161 11.10 -8.94 5.43
N ARG A 162 10.07 -8.11 5.65
CA ARG A 162 9.94 -6.82 4.98
C ARG A 162 11.14 -5.91 5.23
N ALA A 163 11.62 -5.81 6.47
CA ALA A 163 12.81 -5.02 6.80
C ALA A 163 14.07 -5.57 6.12
N LEU A 164 14.23 -6.89 6.03
CA LEU A 164 15.35 -7.53 5.31
C LEU A 164 15.31 -7.19 3.81
N LEU A 165 14.16 -7.29 3.16
CA LEU A 165 13.99 -6.97 1.74
C LEU A 165 14.28 -5.49 1.46
N LEU A 166 13.71 -4.58 2.25
CA LEU A 166 13.94 -3.14 2.11
C LEU A 166 15.40 -2.73 2.32
N THR A 167 16.14 -3.46 3.16
CA THR A 167 17.56 -3.19 3.45
C THR A 167 18.51 -4.04 2.60
N ALA A 168 18.02 -4.64 1.51
CA ALA A 168 18.78 -5.47 0.57
C ALA A 168 19.52 -6.66 1.21
N ARG A 169 19.01 -7.21 2.31
CA ARG A 169 19.57 -8.38 3.02
C ARG A 169 18.98 -9.67 2.50
N TYR A 170 18.97 -9.84 1.17
CA TYR A 170 18.23 -10.89 0.47
C TYR A 170 18.60 -12.32 0.88
N PRO A 171 19.88 -12.71 1.04
CA PRO A 171 20.20 -14.07 1.49
C PRO A 171 19.57 -14.40 2.84
N ARG A 172 19.52 -13.42 3.75
CA ARG A 172 18.91 -13.63 5.06
C ARG A 172 17.39 -13.67 4.99
N ALA A 173 16.77 -12.94 4.06
CA ALA A 173 15.33 -13.06 3.80
C ALA A 173 15.01 -14.46 3.28
N ALA A 174 15.80 -14.97 2.32
CA ALA A 174 15.67 -16.31 1.77
C ALA A 174 15.78 -17.39 2.87
N ASP A 175 16.76 -17.27 3.78
CA ASP A 175 16.88 -18.19 4.92
C ASP A 175 15.58 -18.28 5.74
N VAL A 176 14.99 -17.13 6.07
CA VAL A 176 13.78 -17.04 6.91
C VAL A 176 12.56 -17.60 6.18
N LEU A 177 12.48 -17.38 4.87
CA LEU A 177 11.37 -17.81 4.03
C LEU A 177 11.47 -19.29 3.61
N SER A 178 12.66 -19.89 3.67
CA SER A 178 12.96 -21.22 3.12
C SER A 178 12.10 -22.36 3.67
N SER A 179 11.58 -22.23 4.90
CA SER A 179 10.74 -23.24 5.55
C SER A 179 9.23 -23.01 5.36
N SER A 180 8.82 -21.88 4.79
CA SER A 180 7.40 -21.56 4.63
C SER A 180 6.81 -22.21 3.38
N GLN A 181 5.54 -22.61 3.49
CA GLN A 181 4.72 -23.10 2.38
C GLN A 181 3.59 -22.12 2.02
N ALA A 182 3.49 -20.99 2.72
CA ALA A 182 2.53 -19.96 2.38
C ALA A 182 2.86 -19.40 0.99
N LEU A 183 1.83 -19.21 0.18
CA LEU A 183 1.97 -18.78 -1.21
C LEU A 183 2.74 -17.44 -1.31
N ASP A 184 2.41 -16.49 -0.44
CA ASP A 184 3.06 -15.19 -0.34
C ASP A 184 4.57 -15.34 -0.06
N ASP A 185 4.91 -16.19 0.92
CA ASP A 185 6.30 -16.43 1.31
C ASP A 185 7.10 -17.13 0.21
N VAL A 186 6.46 -18.01 -0.57
CA VAL A 186 7.09 -18.67 -1.72
C VAL A 186 7.45 -17.64 -2.80
N VAL A 187 6.55 -16.70 -3.11
CA VAL A 187 6.84 -15.60 -4.04
C VAL A 187 7.99 -14.74 -3.51
N LEU A 188 7.93 -14.34 -2.25
CA LEU A 188 8.99 -13.55 -1.60
C LEU A 188 10.34 -14.27 -1.60
N LEU A 189 10.35 -15.60 -1.44
CA LEU A 189 11.56 -16.42 -1.48
C LEU A 189 12.18 -16.40 -2.88
N GLN A 190 11.38 -16.58 -3.94
CA GLN A 190 11.88 -16.51 -5.32
C GLN A 190 12.51 -15.15 -5.60
N ILE A 191 11.90 -14.08 -5.09
CA ILE A 191 12.40 -12.72 -5.26
C ILE A 191 13.70 -12.50 -4.48
N ALA A 192 13.78 -12.96 -3.23
CA ALA A 192 15.01 -12.90 -2.45
C ALA A 192 16.16 -13.68 -3.11
N ASN A 193 15.87 -14.86 -3.69
CA ASN A 193 16.86 -15.67 -4.41
C ASN A 193 17.34 -14.99 -5.70
N LEU A 194 16.45 -14.35 -6.47
CA LEU A 194 16.85 -13.54 -7.61
C LEU A 194 17.81 -12.41 -7.18
N LEU A 195 17.41 -11.62 -6.20
CA LEU A 195 18.13 -10.41 -5.81
C LEU A 195 19.44 -10.70 -5.08
N SER A 196 19.62 -11.93 -4.60
CA SER A 196 20.89 -12.42 -4.08
C SER A 196 21.80 -13.03 -5.16
N GLU A 197 21.44 -12.93 -6.44
CA GLU A 197 22.14 -13.54 -7.58
C GLU A 197 22.26 -15.07 -7.49
N GLN A 198 21.39 -15.71 -6.70
CA GLN A 198 21.38 -17.17 -6.53
C GLN A 198 20.43 -17.89 -7.50
N GLY A 199 19.71 -17.14 -8.35
CA GLY A 199 18.77 -17.65 -9.35
C GLY A 199 19.14 -17.25 -10.77
N SER A 200 18.69 -18.04 -11.76
CA SER A 200 18.73 -17.63 -13.17
C SER A 200 17.51 -16.78 -13.52
N THR A 201 17.70 -15.77 -14.38
CA THR A 201 16.63 -14.93 -14.92
C THR A 201 15.44 -15.74 -15.45
N GLU A 202 15.70 -16.78 -16.24
CA GLU A 202 14.66 -17.66 -16.80
C GLU A 202 13.90 -18.44 -15.72
N GLY A 203 14.62 -18.97 -14.73
CA GLY A 203 14.02 -19.72 -13.63
C GLY A 203 13.13 -18.84 -12.76
N VAL A 204 13.56 -17.60 -12.53
CA VAL A 204 12.78 -16.62 -11.76
C VAL A 204 11.56 -16.16 -12.53
N TRP A 205 11.69 -15.87 -13.83
CA TRP A 205 10.55 -15.53 -14.68
C TRP A 205 9.49 -16.63 -14.64
N ALA A 206 9.89 -17.89 -14.90
CA ALA A 206 8.98 -19.03 -14.89
C ALA A 206 8.35 -19.25 -13.52
N GLY A 207 9.15 -19.17 -12.45
CA GLY A 207 8.68 -19.39 -11.07
C GLY A 207 7.68 -18.34 -10.61
N ILE A 208 8.00 -17.05 -10.73
CA ILE A 208 7.11 -15.97 -10.29
C ILE A 208 5.87 -15.89 -11.19
N SER A 209 6.01 -16.01 -12.52
CA SER A 209 4.86 -15.94 -13.44
C SER A 209 3.81 -17.01 -13.14
N ALA A 210 4.24 -18.23 -12.77
CA ALA A 210 3.32 -19.30 -12.41
C ALA A 210 2.55 -19.00 -11.12
N LEU A 211 3.20 -18.37 -10.13
CA LEU A 211 2.60 -18.04 -8.84
C LEU A 211 1.63 -16.86 -8.93
N LEU A 212 1.91 -15.87 -9.79
CA LEU A 212 1.07 -14.69 -9.97
C LEU A 212 -0.33 -14.99 -10.57
N ALA A 213 -0.51 -16.18 -11.15
CA ALA A 213 -1.79 -16.64 -11.66
C ALA A 213 -2.77 -17.09 -10.54
N ASP A 214 -2.29 -17.34 -9.33
CA ASP A 214 -3.13 -17.80 -8.22
C ASP A 214 -3.95 -16.64 -7.65
N ILE A 215 -5.26 -16.85 -7.45
CA ILE A 215 -6.18 -15.82 -6.92
C ILE A 215 -5.97 -15.54 -5.42
N ASN A 216 -5.38 -16.47 -4.68
CA ASN A 216 -5.19 -16.36 -3.24
C ASN A 216 -3.92 -15.58 -2.84
N LEU A 217 -3.10 -15.20 -3.82
CA LEU A 217 -1.92 -14.39 -3.58
C LEU A 217 -2.32 -12.99 -3.11
N ASP A 218 -1.73 -12.55 -2.01
CA ASP A 218 -1.94 -11.21 -1.47
C ASP A 218 -1.67 -10.14 -2.54
N ALA A 219 -2.48 -9.07 -2.54
CA ALA A 219 -2.42 -8.05 -3.57
C ALA A 219 -1.06 -7.32 -3.61
N ASP A 220 -0.45 -7.07 -2.44
CA ASP A 220 0.83 -6.38 -2.34
C ASP A 220 1.96 -7.29 -2.84
N VAL A 221 1.90 -8.58 -2.48
CA VAL A 221 2.87 -9.58 -2.96
C VAL A 221 2.73 -9.82 -4.46
N ARG A 222 1.50 -9.82 -4.99
CA ARG A 222 1.22 -9.91 -6.43
C ARG A 222 1.79 -8.73 -7.19
N GLN A 223 1.49 -7.51 -6.74
CA GLN A 223 2.03 -6.29 -7.33
C GLN A 223 3.56 -6.35 -7.37
N TYR A 224 4.14 -6.76 -6.26
CA TYR A 224 5.58 -6.88 -6.11
C TYR A 224 6.20 -7.92 -7.05
N GLY A 225 5.56 -9.08 -7.21
CA GLY A 225 5.99 -10.08 -8.20
C GLY A 225 5.98 -9.52 -9.62
N TRP A 226 4.96 -8.74 -10.00
CA TRP A 226 4.94 -8.05 -11.30
C TRP A 226 6.08 -7.05 -11.46
N GLN A 227 6.42 -6.30 -10.41
CA GLN A 227 7.54 -5.36 -10.46
C GLN A 227 8.89 -6.06 -10.70
N VAL A 228 9.08 -7.20 -10.04
CA VAL A 228 10.27 -8.02 -10.23
C VAL A 228 10.31 -8.61 -11.63
N LEU A 229 9.19 -9.14 -12.14
CA LEU A 229 9.12 -9.65 -13.50
C LEU A 229 9.45 -8.58 -14.54
N ALA A 230 8.99 -7.34 -14.37
CA ALA A 230 9.35 -6.24 -15.27
C ALA A 230 10.85 -5.95 -15.25
N THR A 231 11.48 -5.99 -14.07
CA THR A 231 12.93 -5.78 -13.91
C THR A 231 13.74 -6.93 -14.54
N VAL A 232 13.30 -8.17 -14.34
CA VAL A 232 13.91 -9.39 -14.91
C VAL A 232 13.77 -9.40 -16.44
N ALA A 233 12.62 -9.02 -16.96
CA ALA A 233 12.39 -8.94 -18.39
C ALA A 233 13.24 -7.84 -19.05
N ASP A 234 13.44 -6.71 -18.37
CA ASP A 234 14.34 -5.66 -18.85
C ASP A 234 15.78 -6.13 -18.95
N SER A 235 16.31 -6.75 -17.90
CA SER A 235 17.69 -7.25 -17.89
C SER A 235 17.94 -8.38 -18.90
N ALA A 236 16.88 -9.11 -19.28
CA ALA A 236 16.92 -10.18 -20.25
C ALA A 236 16.62 -9.76 -21.70
N GLY A 237 16.26 -8.49 -21.94
CA GLY A 237 15.82 -8.02 -23.26
C GLY A 237 14.47 -8.59 -23.73
N MET A 238 13.64 -9.10 -22.81
CA MET A 238 12.30 -9.62 -23.08
C MET A 238 11.30 -8.46 -23.12
N HIS A 239 11.31 -7.69 -24.20
CA HIS A 239 10.63 -6.40 -24.23
C HIS A 239 9.09 -6.47 -24.11
N ASP A 240 8.46 -7.49 -24.71
CA ASP A 240 7.00 -7.63 -24.70
C ASP A 240 6.52 -8.12 -23.33
N GLU A 241 7.29 -9.01 -22.71
CA GLU A 241 7.14 -9.47 -21.34
C GLU A 241 7.29 -8.31 -20.34
N ARG A 242 8.29 -7.45 -20.54
CA ARG A 242 8.51 -6.26 -19.70
C ARG A 242 7.30 -5.34 -19.73
N LEU A 243 6.77 -5.05 -20.92
CA LEU A 243 5.59 -4.20 -21.08
C LEU A 243 4.38 -4.75 -20.32
N ARG A 244 4.08 -6.04 -20.51
CA ARG A 244 2.98 -6.71 -19.81
C ARG A 244 3.16 -6.63 -18.29
N ALA A 245 4.37 -6.90 -17.80
CA ALA A 245 4.66 -6.85 -16.37
C ALA A 245 4.55 -5.43 -15.80
N LEU A 246 4.97 -4.39 -16.53
CA LEU A 246 4.83 -2.99 -16.12
C LEU A 246 3.35 -2.57 -16.01
N GLU A 247 2.52 -2.94 -17.00
CA GLU A 247 1.07 -2.66 -16.95
C GLU A 247 0.43 -3.30 -15.72
N GLN A 248 0.73 -4.58 -15.46
CA GLN A 248 0.19 -5.31 -14.30
C GLN A 248 0.70 -4.77 -12.96
N ALA A 249 1.98 -4.37 -12.88
CA ALA A 249 2.57 -3.77 -11.69
C ALA A 249 1.94 -2.43 -11.32
N LEU A 250 1.52 -1.64 -12.31
CA LEU A 250 0.87 -0.35 -12.11
C LEU A 250 -0.60 -0.50 -11.73
N VAL A 251 -1.36 -1.36 -12.42
CA VAL A 251 -2.77 -1.62 -12.10
C VAL A 251 -2.97 -2.09 -10.65
N SER A 252 -2.01 -2.86 -10.13
CA SER A 252 -2.10 -3.46 -8.80
C SER A 252 -1.73 -2.51 -7.64
N THR A 253 -1.54 -1.19 -7.87
CA THR A 253 -1.16 -0.21 -6.83
C THR A 253 -2.30 0.10 -5.87
N LYS A 254 -2.68 -0.86 -5.01
CA LYS A 254 -3.53 -0.59 -3.84
C LYS A 254 -2.73 -0.18 -2.60
N SER A 255 -1.42 -0.44 -2.58
CA SER A 255 -0.59 -0.24 -1.39
C SER A 255 0.37 0.94 -1.52
N ALA A 256 0.37 1.80 -0.49
CA ALA A 256 1.15 3.04 -0.46
C ALA A 256 2.61 2.86 -0.01
N ALA A 257 3.01 1.68 0.47
CA ALA A 257 4.32 1.49 1.10
C ALA A 257 5.18 0.47 0.34
N PRO A 258 6.36 0.88 -0.19
CA PRO A 258 7.23 -0.01 -0.94
C PRO A 258 7.71 -1.20 -0.10
N MET A 259 7.98 -2.33 -0.76
CA MET A 259 8.57 -3.54 -0.15
C MET A 259 10.04 -3.77 -0.57
N LEU A 260 10.50 -3.09 -1.62
CA LEU A 260 11.93 -2.94 -1.96
C LEU A 260 12.28 -1.48 -2.16
N ALA A 261 13.50 -1.11 -1.77
CA ALA A 261 14.03 0.22 -1.99
C ALA A 261 14.35 0.53 -3.47
N HIS A 262 14.50 -0.50 -4.33
CA HIS A 262 15.10 -0.35 -5.67
C HIS A 262 14.20 -0.79 -6.84
N THR A 263 12.94 -1.16 -6.62
CA THR A 263 12.02 -1.63 -7.69
C THR A 263 10.77 -0.78 -7.84
N LEU A 264 10.86 0.50 -7.51
CA LEU A 264 9.71 1.40 -7.70
C LEU A 264 9.51 1.63 -9.19
N ILE A 265 8.57 0.88 -9.77
CA ILE A 265 8.07 1.11 -11.11
C ILE A 265 7.08 2.26 -11.06
N THR A 266 7.28 3.21 -11.97
CA THR A 266 6.48 4.41 -12.14
C THR A 266 5.76 4.39 -13.48
N ALA A 267 4.77 5.25 -13.64
CA ALA A 267 4.14 5.45 -14.93
C ALA A 267 5.11 6.01 -15.99
N ASP A 268 6.18 6.70 -15.59
CA ASP A 268 7.24 7.14 -16.52
C ASP A 268 8.00 5.94 -17.11
N ASP A 269 8.24 4.88 -16.33
CA ASP A 269 8.87 3.65 -16.83
C ASP A 269 8.02 2.96 -17.90
N LEU A 270 6.68 3.00 -17.73
CA LEU A 270 5.74 2.47 -18.71
C LEU A 270 5.68 3.35 -19.97
N TRP A 271 5.67 4.68 -19.83
CA TRP A 271 5.76 5.59 -20.98
C TRP A 271 7.03 5.35 -21.81
N ASP A 272 8.17 5.18 -21.14
CA ASP A 272 9.43 4.88 -21.81
C ASP A 272 9.39 3.52 -22.52
N ALA A 273 8.80 2.50 -21.90
CA ALA A 273 8.60 1.20 -22.53
C ALA A 273 7.69 1.28 -23.77
N TYR A 274 6.60 2.05 -23.71
CA TYR A 274 5.70 2.27 -24.85
C TYR A 274 6.40 2.96 -26.00
N VAL A 275 7.15 4.04 -25.74
CA VAL A 275 7.90 4.75 -26.79
C VAL A 275 8.94 3.84 -27.42
N GLN A 276 9.72 3.10 -26.64
CA GLN A 276 10.74 2.19 -27.18
C GLN A 276 10.11 1.10 -28.05
N ALA A 277 8.98 0.53 -27.63
CA ALA A 277 8.25 -0.44 -28.45
C ALA A 277 7.68 0.20 -29.73
N GLY A 278 7.12 1.40 -29.64
CA GLY A 278 6.59 2.13 -30.78
C GLY A 278 7.67 2.44 -31.80
N GLN A 279 8.84 2.88 -31.35
CA GLN A 279 10.01 3.12 -32.20
C GLN A 279 10.50 1.85 -32.89
N ARG A 280 10.58 0.71 -32.18
CA ARG A 280 10.95 -0.58 -32.79
C ARG A 280 9.95 -1.00 -33.87
N LEU A 281 8.65 -0.86 -33.63
CA LEU A 281 7.62 -1.20 -34.60
C LEU A 281 7.62 -0.24 -35.79
N GLY A 282 7.70 1.07 -35.57
CA GLY A 282 7.74 2.07 -36.63
C GLY A 282 9.00 2.01 -37.49
N ASN A 283 10.11 1.51 -36.96
CA ASN A 283 11.34 1.28 -37.73
C ASN A 283 11.25 0.08 -38.71
N GLN A 284 10.25 -0.79 -38.59
CA GLN A 284 10.07 -1.92 -39.53
C GLN A 284 9.53 -1.45 -40.90
N PRO A 285 8.47 -0.62 -40.99
CA PRO A 285 8.05 0.05 -42.21
C PRO A 285 8.67 1.46 -42.37
N PRO A 286 9.97 1.60 -42.03
CA PRO A 286 10.68 2.83 -41.60
C PRO A 286 9.87 4.14 -41.62
N LEU A 287 9.01 4.33 -40.61
CA LEU A 287 8.28 5.57 -40.39
C LEU A 287 9.24 6.67 -39.92
N LEU A 288 9.15 7.85 -40.55
CA LEU A 288 9.97 8.99 -40.18
C LEU A 288 9.37 9.70 -38.96
N LEU A 289 10.22 10.04 -37.99
CA LEU A 289 9.83 10.93 -36.90
C LEU A 289 9.47 12.31 -37.48
N GLY A 290 8.31 12.84 -37.12
CA GLY A 290 7.74 14.07 -37.66
C GLY A 290 6.70 13.87 -38.77
N ASP A 291 6.55 12.66 -39.32
CA ASP A 291 5.38 12.29 -40.12
C ASP A 291 4.28 11.72 -39.22
N ASP A 292 3.75 12.58 -38.36
CA ASP A 292 2.77 12.18 -37.32
C ASP A 292 1.52 11.50 -37.92
N ALA A 293 1.12 11.90 -39.12
CA ALA A 293 0.00 11.29 -39.84
C ALA A 293 0.28 9.83 -40.20
N ALA A 294 1.49 9.51 -40.68
CA ALA A 294 1.88 8.13 -40.97
C ALA A 294 1.93 7.28 -39.69
N TRP A 295 2.44 7.82 -38.59
CA TRP A 295 2.45 7.14 -37.30
C TRP A 295 1.03 6.87 -36.76
N LEU A 296 0.13 7.85 -36.84
CA LEU A 296 -1.27 7.65 -36.45
C LEU A 296 -1.99 6.64 -37.36
N ALA A 297 -1.70 6.65 -38.67
CA ALA A 297 -2.28 5.69 -39.60
C ALA A 297 -1.76 4.26 -39.38
N ALA A 298 -0.49 4.13 -38.98
CA ALA A 298 0.14 2.85 -38.68
C ALA A 298 -0.34 2.23 -37.35
N ALA A 299 -0.82 3.07 -36.42
CA ALA A 299 -1.49 2.59 -35.21
C ALA A 299 -2.83 1.93 -35.59
N ASP A 300 -2.83 0.62 -35.78
CA ASP A 300 -4.00 -0.23 -36.07
C ASP A 300 -4.77 -0.58 -34.78
N ASP A 301 -5.94 -1.20 -34.86
CA ASP A 301 -6.71 -1.60 -33.65
C ASP A 301 -6.12 -2.84 -32.92
N SER A 302 -4.84 -3.15 -33.13
CA SER A 302 -4.16 -4.21 -32.39
C SER A 302 -3.79 -3.74 -30.99
N GLY A 303 -3.45 -4.69 -30.10
CA GLY A 303 -2.89 -4.36 -28.79
C GLY A 303 -1.61 -3.50 -28.84
N GLN A 304 -0.96 -3.41 -30.01
CA GLN A 304 0.28 -2.66 -30.24
C GLN A 304 0.06 -1.19 -30.62
N ALA A 305 -1.17 -0.77 -30.96
CA ALA A 305 -1.46 0.62 -31.32
C ALA A 305 -0.97 1.60 -30.26
N ARG A 306 -1.15 1.23 -28.98
CA ARG A 306 -0.78 2.06 -27.83
C ARG A 306 0.68 2.51 -27.87
N TYR A 307 1.58 1.68 -28.42
CA TYR A 307 3.01 1.98 -28.50
C TYR A 307 3.31 3.05 -29.56
N MET A 308 2.69 2.93 -30.74
CA MET A 308 2.85 3.94 -31.81
C MET A 308 2.18 5.26 -31.42
N LEU A 309 1.01 5.19 -30.78
CA LEU A 309 0.31 6.36 -30.27
C LEU A 309 1.13 7.07 -29.18
N ALA A 310 1.85 6.32 -28.33
CA ALA A 310 2.73 6.92 -27.33
C ALA A 310 3.89 7.71 -27.96
N VAL A 311 4.44 7.25 -29.09
CA VAL A 311 5.47 8.01 -29.83
C VAL A 311 4.91 9.35 -30.28
N VAL A 312 3.74 9.38 -30.93
CA VAL A 312 3.13 10.64 -31.42
C VAL A 312 2.76 11.55 -30.26
N ALA A 313 2.16 10.99 -29.20
CA ALA A 313 1.74 11.73 -28.01
C ALA A 313 2.92 12.51 -27.37
N LEU A 314 4.11 11.91 -27.30
CA LEU A 314 5.27 12.51 -26.66
C LEU A 314 6.20 13.29 -27.60
N SER A 315 6.22 12.99 -28.91
CA SER A 315 7.20 13.57 -29.83
C SER A 315 6.63 14.54 -30.87
N SER A 316 5.33 14.54 -31.11
CA SER A 316 4.72 15.42 -32.12
C SER A 316 4.83 16.90 -31.71
N ALA A 317 5.22 17.75 -32.66
CA ALA A 317 5.24 19.20 -32.48
C ALA A 317 3.84 19.84 -32.65
N ASP A 318 2.94 19.21 -33.41
CA ASP A 318 1.57 19.69 -33.63
C ASP A 318 0.65 19.23 -32.50
N GLU A 319 0.00 20.19 -31.83
CA GLU A 319 -0.91 19.92 -30.73
C GLU A 319 -2.09 19.03 -31.13
N ARG A 320 -2.56 19.13 -32.38
CA ARG A 320 -3.69 18.33 -32.88
C ARG A 320 -3.32 16.85 -32.97
N PHE A 321 -2.11 16.55 -33.43
CA PHE A 321 -1.62 15.17 -33.51
C PHE A 321 -1.34 14.59 -32.13
N ARG A 322 -0.78 15.39 -31.20
CA ARG A 322 -0.64 14.98 -29.79
C ARG A 322 -1.99 14.68 -29.15
N GLU A 323 -2.98 15.56 -29.33
CA GLU A 323 -4.32 15.38 -28.78
C GLU A 323 -5.00 14.13 -29.34
N GLU A 324 -4.94 13.92 -30.65
CA GLU A 324 -5.46 12.72 -31.29
C GLU A 324 -4.79 11.45 -30.76
N ALA A 325 -3.47 11.46 -30.62
CA ALA A 325 -2.70 10.33 -30.12
C ALA A 325 -3.08 9.97 -28.68
N HIS A 326 -3.16 10.96 -27.78
CA HIS A 326 -3.60 10.75 -26.41
C HIS A 326 -5.03 10.21 -26.34
N ARG A 327 -5.94 10.75 -27.14
CA ARG A 327 -7.34 10.30 -27.18
C ARG A 327 -7.45 8.85 -27.63
N ARG A 328 -6.77 8.49 -28.72
CA ARG A 328 -6.76 7.12 -29.24
C ARG A 328 -6.06 6.16 -28.29
N LEU A 329 -4.93 6.56 -27.69
CA LEU A 329 -4.22 5.73 -26.71
C LEU A 329 -5.14 5.40 -25.54
N ASN A 330 -5.85 6.40 -25.03
CA ASN A 330 -6.80 6.22 -23.94
C ASN A 330 -7.90 5.21 -24.26
N SER A 331 -8.38 5.19 -25.52
CA SER A 331 -9.37 4.20 -25.99
C SER A 331 -8.81 2.79 -26.22
N THR A 332 -7.48 2.62 -26.30
CA THR A 332 -6.87 1.29 -26.40
C THR A 332 -6.78 0.54 -25.07
N ILE A 333 -6.98 1.26 -23.97
CA ILE A 333 -7.01 0.69 -22.63
C ILE A 333 -8.46 0.23 -22.36
N PRO A 334 -8.68 -1.02 -21.91
CA PRO A 334 -10.03 -1.54 -21.65
C PRO A 334 -10.83 -0.69 -20.66
N ASP A 335 -12.16 -0.68 -20.82
CA ASP A 335 -13.08 -0.04 -19.87
C ASP A 335 -13.49 -1.00 -18.75
N ASP A 336 -12.49 -1.57 -18.08
CA ASP A 336 -12.63 -2.32 -16.84
C ASP A 336 -11.93 -1.60 -15.67
N ILE A 337 -12.07 -2.14 -14.46
CA ILE A 337 -11.51 -1.54 -13.23
C ILE A 337 -10.00 -1.32 -13.38
N ASP A 338 -9.31 -2.30 -13.96
CA ASP A 338 -7.87 -2.28 -14.15
C ASP A 338 -7.45 -1.22 -15.18
N GLY A 339 -8.19 -1.11 -16.28
CA GLY A 339 -7.96 -0.10 -17.30
C GLY A 339 -8.22 1.33 -16.81
N HIS A 340 -9.23 1.54 -15.96
CA HIS A 340 -9.44 2.82 -15.29
C HIS A 340 -8.27 3.20 -14.36
N ALA A 341 -7.79 2.25 -13.54
CA ALA A 341 -6.62 2.47 -12.68
C ALA A 341 -5.37 2.79 -13.51
N LEU A 342 -5.14 2.04 -14.59
CA LEU A 342 -4.00 2.26 -15.49
C LEU A 342 -4.04 3.66 -16.14
N ARG A 343 -5.21 4.10 -16.60
CA ARG A 343 -5.40 5.46 -17.16
C ARG A 343 -5.12 6.54 -16.13
N ALA A 344 -5.66 6.39 -14.92
CA ALA A 344 -5.43 7.34 -13.85
C ALA A 344 -3.92 7.48 -13.54
N LEU A 345 -3.21 6.35 -13.45
CA LEU A 345 -1.77 6.33 -13.18
C LEU A 345 -0.93 6.89 -14.33
N LEU A 346 -1.23 6.54 -15.58
CA LEU A 346 -0.49 7.01 -16.76
C LEU A 346 -0.48 8.54 -16.92
N TYR A 347 -1.57 9.20 -16.48
CA TYR A 347 -1.76 10.64 -16.67
C TYR A 347 -1.64 11.46 -15.38
N ARG A 348 -1.45 10.82 -14.22
CA ARG A 348 -1.30 11.50 -12.93
C ARG A 348 0.16 11.44 -12.47
N GLY A 349 0.79 12.61 -12.37
CA GLY A 349 2.09 12.76 -11.70
C GLY A 349 3.29 12.22 -12.48
N THR A 350 3.16 12.02 -13.80
CA THR A 350 4.27 11.64 -14.68
C THR A 350 5.12 12.85 -15.06
N ALA A 351 6.43 12.71 -15.06
CA ALA A 351 7.32 13.75 -15.59
C ALA A 351 7.26 13.77 -17.13
N ARG A 352 6.96 12.62 -17.76
CA ARG A 352 6.86 12.47 -19.22
C ARG A 352 5.65 13.17 -19.82
N VAL A 353 4.53 13.22 -19.11
CA VAL A 353 3.32 13.93 -19.55
C VAL A 353 2.95 14.98 -18.51
N PRO A 354 3.63 16.14 -18.51
CA PRO A 354 3.25 17.25 -17.65
C PRO A 354 1.76 17.57 -17.80
N TYR A 355 1.11 18.00 -16.72
CA TYR A 355 -0.33 18.33 -16.71
C TYR A 355 -0.79 19.24 -17.87
N LEU A 356 0.09 20.13 -18.33
CA LEU A 356 -0.18 21.05 -19.44
C LEU A 356 -0.12 20.39 -20.82
N MET A 357 0.53 19.24 -20.95
CA MET A 357 0.60 18.44 -22.19
C MET A 357 -0.54 17.42 -22.29
N VAL A 358 -1.20 17.09 -21.17
CA VAL A 358 -2.40 16.24 -21.19
C VAL A 358 -3.58 17.03 -21.78
N PRO A 359 -4.22 16.55 -22.87
CA PRO A 359 -5.38 17.22 -23.43
C PRO A 359 -6.52 17.39 -22.42
N GLU A 360 -7.28 18.48 -22.52
CA GLU A 360 -8.35 18.79 -21.56
C GLU A 360 -9.39 17.67 -21.44
N SER A 361 -9.75 17.06 -22.56
CA SER A 361 -10.67 15.92 -22.63
C SER A 361 -10.20 14.75 -21.76
N ILE A 362 -8.90 14.44 -21.78
CA ILE A 362 -8.28 13.37 -20.97
C ILE A 362 -8.19 13.76 -19.51
N ARG A 363 -7.85 15.03 -19.20
CA ARG A 363 -7.83 15.51 -17.80
C ARG A 363 -9.19 15.40 -17.13
N LEU A 364 -10.25 15.77 -17.84
CA LEU A 364 -11.62 15.67 -17.34
C LEU A 364 -12.07 14.21 -17.15
N GLN A 365 -11.66 13.32 -18.06
CA GLN A 365 -11.93 11.89 -17.94
C GLN A 365 -11.21 11.27 -16.73
N VAL A 366 -9.90 11.48 -16.61
CA VAL A 366 -9.11 11.00 -15.47
C VAL A 366 -9.65 11.55 -14.15
N ALA A 367 -10.07 12.82 -14.09
CA ALA A 367 -10.68 13.41 -12.91
C ALA A 367 -12.02 12.75 -12.51
N ARG A 368 -12.82 12.28 -13.49
CA ARG A 368 -14.05 11.52 -13.22
C ARG A 368 -13.74 10.10 -12.73
N GLU A 369 -12.76 9.44 -13.35
CA GLU A 369 -12.36 8.08 -13.00
C GLU A 369 -11.72 8.01 -11.60
N SER A 370 -11.02 9.07 -11.19
CA SER A 370 -10.44 9.25 -9.84
C SER A 370 -11.45 9.17 -8.70
N VAL A 371 -12.74 9.43 -8.97
CA VAL A 371 -13.82 9.39 -7.95
C VAL A 371 -14.14 7.94 -7.54
N TYR A 372 -13.79 6.96 -8.37
CA TYR A 372 -14.02 5.54 -8.11
C TYR A 372 -12.88 4.87 -7.32
N GLU A 373 -11.71 5.51 -7.19
CA GLU A 373 -10.61 5.03 -6.32
C GLU A 373 -10.87 5.33 -4.82
N THR A 374 -11.84 6.19 -4.51
CA THR A 374 -12.13 6.65 -3.13
C THR A 374 -13.39 6.02 -2.51
N LEU A 375 -14.03 5.09 -3.22
CA LEU A 375 -15.16 4.28 -2.77
C LEU A 375 -14.71 2.82 -2.67
#